data_AF-A0A7H8QCI4-F1
#
_entry.id   AF-A0A7H8QCI4-F1
#
_cell.length_a   1.000
_cell.length_b   1.000
_cell.length_c   1.000
_cell.angle_alpha   90.00
_cell.angle_beta   90.00
_cell.angle_gamma   90.00
#
_symmetry.space_group_name_H-M   'P 1'
#
loop_
_entity.id
_entity.type
_entity.pdbx_description
1 polymer ?
#
loop_
_entity_poly.entity_id
_entity_poly.type
_entity_poly.pdbx_seq_one_letter_code
_entity_poly.pdbx_strand_id
1 'polypeptide(L)'
;MEMLLIWFVLAFGFSFLKSFLKKRFAIEQEERSGIPVRRFERWTAAVMVIAITMLILFFVDVPETFFFWVFIVFLTVNTAQVFSKWKLLESSRKYQMSFVYFTVTALALLVFIATIRWQIG
;
A
#
# COMPACT_ATOMS: atom_id res chain seq x y z
N MET A 1 -8.99 -17.14 -14.99
CA MET A 1 -7.52 -17.35 -15.01
C MET A 1 -6.78 -16.01 -15.18
N GLU A 2 -7.27 -15.12 -16.05
CA GLU A 2 -6.67 -13.81 -16.31
C GLU A 2 -6.58 -12.89 -15.08
N MET A 3 -7.63 -12.81 -14.25
CA MET A 3 -7.61 -12.00 -13.02
C MET A 3 -6.55 -12.45 -11.99
N LEU A 4 -6.27 -13.75 -11.89
CA LEU A 4 -5.25 -14.28 -10.97
C LEU A 4 -3.84 -13.91 -11.45
N LEU A 5 -3.61 -13.94 -12.77
CA LEU A 5 -2.34 -13.50 -13.37
C LEU A 5 -2.10 -12.00 -13.13
N ILE A 6 -3.14 -11.17 -13.31
CA ILE A 6 -3.03 -9.72 -13.05
C ILE A 6 -2.70 -9.46 -11.58
N TRP A 7 -3.35 -10.18 -10.65
CA TRP A 7 -3.04 -10.10 -9.23
C TRP A 7 -1.58 -10.50 -8.91
N PHE A 8 -1.09 -11.57 -9.54
CA PHE A 8 0.28 -12.04 -9.36
C PHE A 8 1.29 -11.00 -9.85
N VAL A 9 1.05 -10.41 -11.03
CA VAL A 9 1.89 -9.36 -11.61
C VAL A 9 1.87 -8.11 -10.74
N LEU A 10 0.71 -7.70 -10.22
CA LEU A 10 0.61 -6.57 -9.29
C LEU A 10 1.40 -6.83 -8.00
N ALA A 11 1.21 -7.98 -7.37
CA ALA A 11 1.91 -8.34 -6.14
C ALA A 11 3.44 -8.37 -6.34
N PHE A 12 3.90 -8.96 -7.45
CA PHE A 12 5.33 -9.00 -7.78
C PHE A 12 5.88 -7.61 -8.11
N GLY A 13 5.13 -6.81 -8.88
CA GLY A 13 5.47 -5.44 -9.23
C GLY A 13 5.62 -4.55 -7.99
N PHE A 14 4.71 -4.67 -7.02
CA PHE A 14 4.81 -3.93 -5.75
C PHE A 14 6.02 -4.36 -4.92
N SER A 15 6.30 -5.66 -4.86
CA SER A 15 7.47 -6.18 -4.15
C SER A 15 8.78 -5.66 -4.77
N PHE A 16 8.85 -5.65 -6.10
CA PHE A 16 9.99 -5.13 -6.84
C PHE A 16 10.14 -3.62 -6.68
N LEU A 17 9.05 -2.86 -6.77
CA LEU A 17 9.02 -1.42 -6.54
C LEU A 17 9.53 -1.07 -5.14
N LYS A 18 9.08 -1.80 -4.12
CA LYS A 18 9.54 -1.61 -2.75
C LYS A 18 11.05 -1.85 -2.61
N SER A 19 11.54 -2.93 -3.20
CA SER A 19 12.98 -3.27 -3.17
C SER A 19 13.83 -2.25 -3.93
N PHE A 20 13.35 -1.81 -5.10
CA PHE A 20 13.98 -0.77 -5.91
C PHE A 20 14.07 0.57 -5.18
N LEU A 21 12.96 1.01 -4.57
CA LEU A 21 12.93 2.25 -3.79
C LEU A 21 13.84 2.15 -2.56
N LYS A 22 13.86 0.99 -1.87
CA LYS A 22 14.77 0.79 -0.71
C LYS A 22 16.23 0.96 -1.12
N LYS A 23 16.61 0.40 -2.28
CA LYS A 23 17.96 0.55 -2.85
C LYS A 23 18.26 1.99 -3.27
N ARG A 24 17.31 2.68 -3.91
CA ARG A 24 17.48 4.06 -4.40
C ARG A 24 17.65 5.08 -3.27
N PHE A 25 16.91 4.91 -2.17
CA PHE A 25 16.92 5.85 -1.05
C PHE A 25 17.97 5.53 0.02
N ALA A 26 18.74 4.44 -0.13
CA ALA A 26 19.80 4.02 0.81
C ALA A 26 19.32 3.96 2.29
N ILE A 27 18.10 3.48 2.51
CA ILE A 27 17.42 3.49 3.83
C ILE A 27 17.96 2.43 4.81
N GLU A 28 18.92 1.59 4.38
CA GLU A 28 19.55 0.59 5.25
C GLU A 28 20.21 1.20 6.51
N GLN A 29 20.64 2.46 6.47
CA GLN A 29 21.18 3.16 7.64
C GLN A 29 20.13 3.85 8.53
N GLU A 30 19.00 4.33 7.98
CA GLU A 30 17.91 4.97 8.76
C GLU A 30 17.02 3.94 9.49
N GLU A 31 17.01 2.66 9.09
CA GLU A 31 16.31 1.59 9.83
C GLU A 31 16.88 1.36 11.25
N ARG A 32 18.08 1.88 11.55
CA ARG A 32 18.72 1.79 12.88
C ARG A 32 18.33 2.91 13.85
N SER A 33 17.72 4.02 13.41
CA SER A 33 17.60 5.24 14.23
C SER A 33 16.31 5.40 15.04
N GLY A 34 15.36 4.45 15.04
CA GLY A 34 14.13 4.66 15.82
C GLY A 34 13.25 3.44 16.07
N ILE A 35 13.30 2.92 17.31
CA ILE A 35 12.38 1.93 17.87
C ILE A 35 10.88 2.26 17.67
N PRO A 36 10.38 3.53 17.72
CA PRO A 36 8.95 3.81 17.57
C PRO A 36 8.40 3.57 16.16
N VAL A 37 9.20 3.81 15.10
CA VAL A 37 8.74 3.74 13.70
C VAL A 37 8.44 2.30 13.29
N ARG A 38 9.26 1.34 13.77
CA ARG A 38 9.07 -0.10 13.52
C ARG A 38 7.79 -0.64 14.16
N ARG A 39 7.40 -0.13 15.34
CA ARG A 39 6.16 -0.54 16.01
C ARG A 39 4.94 -0.04 15.25
N PHE A 40 4.98 1.19 14.77
CA PHE A 40 3.92 1.80 13.97
C PHE A 40 3.76 1.11 12.61
N GLU A 41 4.86 0.76 11.94
CA GLU A 41 4.86 -0.01 10.69
C GLU A 41 4.22 -1.41 10.87
N ARG A 42 4.47 -2.10 11.98
CA ARG A 42 3.80 -3.38 12.27
C ARG A 42 2.31 -3.21 12.55
N TRP A 43 1.94 -2.17 13.29
CA TRP A 43 0.54 -1.88 13.61
C TRP A 43 -0.27 -1.56 12.34
N THR A 44 0.26 -0.70 11.49
CA THR A 44 -0.37 -0.36 10.20
C THR A 44 -0.49 -1.58 9.28
N ALA A 45 0.53 -2.45 9.24
CA ALA A 45 0.44 -3.71 8.50
C ALA A 45 -0.64 -4.65 9.08
N ALA A 46 -0.72 -4.79 10.40
CA ALA A 46 -1.73 -5.63 11.05
C ALA A 46 -3.16 -5.11 10.77
N VAL A 47 -3.38 -3.79 10.88
CA VAL A 47 -4.66 -3.16 10.56
C VAL A 47 -5.04 -3.39 9.09
N MET A 48 -4.10 -3.23 8.15
CA MET A 48 -4.34 -3.52 6.73
C MET A 48 -4.75 -4.97 6.50
N VAL A 49 -4.05 -5.94 7.10
CA VAL A 49 -4.37 -7.36 6.95
C VAL A 49 -5.75 -7.68 7.51
N ILE A 50 -6.08 -7.17 8.70
CA ILE A 50 -7.39 -7.40 9.33
C ILE A 50 -8.51 -6.79 8.47
N ALA A 51 -8.33 -5.55 8.02
CA ALA A 51 -9.33 -4.85 7.21
C ALA A 51 -9.56 -5.53 5.86
N ILE A 52 -8.49 -5.95 5.17
CA ILE A 52 -8.61 -6.71 3.92
C ILE A 52 -9.29 -8.06 4.16
N THR A 53 -8.95 -8.76 5.25
CA THR A 53 -9.59 -10.03 5.59
C THR A 53 -11.09 -9.87 5.83
N MET A 54 -11.50 -8.83 6.55
CA MET A 54 -12.92 -8.52 6.73
C MET A 54 -13.61 -8.20 5.40
N LEU A 55 -12.99 -7.39 4.54
CA LEU A 55 -13.56 -7.07 3.24
C LEU A 55 -13.76 -8.31 2.36
N ILE A 56 -12.84 -9.28 2.42
CA ILE A 56 -13.00 -10.55 1.72
C ILE A 56 -14.23 -11.31 2.25
N LEU A 57 -14.40 -11.38 3.57
CA LEU A 57 -15.52 -12.13 4.16
C LEU A 57 -16.90 -11.55 3.82
N PHE A 58 -17.00 -10.22 3.63
CA PHE A 58 -18.29 -9.54 3.41
C PHE A 58 -18.59 -9.18 1.96
N PHE A 59 -17.58 -9.01 1.09
CA PHE A 59 -17.76 -8.43 -0.24
C PHE A 59 -17.11 -9.22 -1.37
N VAL A 60 -16.65 -10.46 -1.15
CA VAL A 60 -15.99 -11.26 -2.20
C VAL A 60 -16.86 -11.44 -3.47
N ASP A 61 -18.18 -11.51 -3.32
CA ASP A 61 -19.12 -11.73 -4.42
C ASP A 61 -19.43 -10.46 -5.22
N VAL A 62 -18.97 -9.28 -4.75
CA VAL A 62 -19.18 -7.99 -5.42
C VAL A 62 -17.83 -7.31 -5.66
N PRO A 63 -17.12 -7.66 -6.76
CA PRO A 63 -15.74 -7.25 -6.99
C PRO A 63 -15.55 -5.74 -6.99
N GLU A 64 -16.48 -4.98 -7.58
CA GLU A 64 -16.38 -3.53 -7.65
C GLU A 64 -16.42 -2.89 -6.25
N THR A 65 -17.39 -3.29 -5.42
CA THR A 65 -17.52 -2.82 -4.04
C THR A 65 -16.31 -3.26 -3.20
N PHE A 66 -15.84 -4.49 -3.38
CA PHE A 66 -14.65 -5.00 -2.71
C PHE A 66 -13.42 -4.14 -3.01
N PHE A 67 -13.08 -3.92 -4.28
CA PHE A 67 -11.89 -3.15 -4.65
C PHE A 67 -11.99 -1.68 -4.25
N PHE A 68 -13.19 -1.09 -4.31
CA PHE A 68 -13.42 0.27 -3.82
C PHE A 68 -13.13 0.39 -2.32
N TRP A 69 -13.61 -0.55 -1.49
CA TRP A 69 -13.32 -0.53 -0.06
C TRP A 69 -11.87 -0.83 0.27
N VAL A 70 -11.22 -1.74 -0.48
CA VAL A 70 -9.77 -1.98 -0.36
C VAL A 70 -9.00 -0.68 -0.62
N PHE A 71 -9.40 0.09 -1.63
CA PHE A 71 -8.80 1.40 -1.90
C PHE A 71 -9.02 2.40 -0.76
N ILE A 72 -10.23 2.50 -0.20
CA ILE A 72 -10.54 3.38 0.94
C ILE A 72 -9.68 3.02 2.17
N VAL A 73 -9.58 1.73 2.50
CA VAL A 73 -8.75 1.23 3.62
C VAL A 73 -7.28 1.56 3.37
N PHE A 74 -6.79 1.26 2.16
CA PHE A 74 -5.42 1.54 1.77
C PHE A 74 -5.09 3.04 1.92
N LEU A 75 -5.96 3.90 1.39
CA LEU A 75 -5.79 5.35 1.44
C LEU A 75 -5.78 5.87 2.87
N THR A 76 -6.72 5.41 3.71
CA THR A 76 -6.82 5.85 5.11
C THR A 76 -5.59 5.44 5.93
N VAL A 77 -5.21 4.16 5.88
CA VAL A 77 -4.10 3.62 6.67
C VAL A 77 -2.77 4.22 6.23
N ASN A 78 -2.52 4.31 4.91
CA ASN A 78 -1.27 4.87 4.41
C ASN A 78 -1.19 6.39 4.59
N THR A 79 -2.31 7.12 4.49
CA THR A 79 -2.31 8.57 4.79
C THR A 79 -1.95 8.81 6.26
N ALA A 80 -2.54 8.06 7.19
CA ALA A 80 -2.17 8.14 8.61
C ALA A 80 -0.69 7.79 8.86
N GLN A 81 -0.15 6.83 8.10
CA GLN A 81 1.25 6.45 8.17
C GLN A 81 2.20 7.49 7.61
N VAL A 82 1.89 8.06 6.45
CA VAL A 82 2.67 9.15 5.82
C VAL A 82 2.62 10.40 6.69
N PHE A 83 1.45 10.76 7.22
CA PHE A 83 1.29 11.89 8.14
C PHE A 83 2.12 11.71 9.42
N SER A 84 2.08 10.51 10.01
CA SER A 84 2.89 10.19 11.19
C SER A 84 4.39 10.24 10.89
N LYS A 85 4.81 9.76 9.72
CA LYS A 85 6.21 9.84 9.25
C LYS A 85 6.64 11.26 8.95
N TRP A 86 5.76 12.09 8.39
CA TRP A 86 6.02 13.52 8.18
C TRP A 86 6.26 14.22 9.52
N LYS A 87 5.38 14.01 10.51
CA LYS A 87 5.48 14.62 11.84
C LYS A 87 6.70 14.18 12.66
N LEU A 88 7.16 12.94 12.48
CA LEU A 88 8.24 12.34 13.29
C LEU A 88 9.62 12.35 12.62
N LEU A 89 9.69 12.40 11.29
CA LEU A 89 10.91 12.21 10.50
C LEU A 89 10.94 13.16 9.30
N GLU A 90 10.64 14.43 9.57
CA GLU A 90 10.59 15.51 8.58
C GLU A 90 11.87 15.51 7.71
N SER A 91 11.72 15.54 6.38
CA SER A 91 12.80 15.45 5.38
C SER A 91 13.60 14.13 5.31
N SER A 92 13.30 13.11 6.12
CA SER A 92 14.03 11.83 6.04
C SER A 92 13.85 11.12 4.69
N ARG A 93 14.87 10.37 4.27
CA ARG A 93 14.80 9.56 3.04
C ARG A 93 13.72 8.49 3.16
N LYS A 94 13.47 7.98 4.37
CA LYS A 94 12.36 7.07 4.69
C LYS A 94 10.97 7.69 4.49
N TYR A 95 10.79 8.97 4.80
CA TYR A 95 9.55 9.69 4.49
C TYR A 95 9.35 9.81 2.97
N GLN A 96 10.38 10.26 2.24
CA GLN A 96 10.33 10.40 0.78
C GLN A 96 10.01 9.07 0.08
N MET A 97 10.65 7.97 0.49
CA MET A 97 10.33 6.63 -0.03
C MET A 97 8.87 6.24 0.26
N SER A 98 8.40 6.46 1.49
CA SER A 98 7.04 6.06 1.88
C SER A 98 5.99 6.85 1.11
N PHE A 99 6.25 8.14 0.89
CA PHE A 99 5.41 9.01 0.06
C PHE A 99 5.37 8.53 -1.39
N VAL A 100 6.53 8.31 -2.02
CA VAL A 100 6.61 7.83 -3.40
C VAL A 100 5.94 6.46 -3.57
N TYR A 101 6.21 5.52 -2.65
CA TYR A 101 5.57 4.20 -2.66
C TYR A 101 4.05 4.32 -2.53
N PHE A 102 3.55 5.16 -1.62
CA PHE A 102 2.13 5.41 -1.46
C PHE A 102 1.50 5.98 -2.73
N THR A 103 2.09 7.03 -3.32
CA THR A 103 1.56 7.66 -4.53
C THR A 103 1.49 6.69 -5.71
N VAL A 104 2.57 5.93 -5.95
CA VAL A 104 2.60 4.95 -7.05
C VAL A 104 1.57 3.84 -6.82
N THR A 105 1.43 3.36 -5.58
CA THR A 105 0.47 2.30 -5.24
C THR A 105 -0.98 2.79 -5.35
N ALA A 106 -1.27 4.01 -4.90
CA ALA A 106 -2.60 4.60 -5.05
C ALA A 106 -2.97 4.79 -6.51
N LEU A 107 -2.05 5.28 -7.35
CA LEU A 107 -2.27 5.42 -8.80
C LEU A 107 -2.51 4.07 -9.47
N ALA A 108 -1.70 3.05 -9.15
CA ALA A 108 -1.88 1.71 -9.69
C ALA A 108 -3.24 1.10 -9.32
N LEU A 109 -3.69 1.30 -8.07
CA LEU A 109 -5.02 0.85 -7.64
C LEU A 109 -6.15 1.60 -8.38
N LEU A 110 -6.02 2.92 -8.59
CA LEU A 110 -7.02 3.68 -9.34
C LEU A 110 -7.11 3.22 -10.80
N VAL A 111 -5.97 3.02 -11.46
CA VAL A 111 -5.94 2.48 -12.84
C VAL A 111 -6.58 1.10 -12.88
N PHE A 112 -6.25 0.23 -11.94
CA PHE A 112 -6.83 -1.11 -11.87
C PHE A 112 -8.35 -1.10 -11.67
N ILE A 113 -8.86 -0.27 -10.75
CA ILE A 113 -10.30 -0.11 -10.54
C ILE A 113 -10.98 0.42 -11.82
N ALA A 114 -10.37 1.39 -12.50
CA ALA A 114 -10.89 1.92 -13.76
C ALA A 114 -10.92 0.85 -14.87
N THR A 115 -9.88 0.02 -14.98
CA THR A 115 -9.85 -1.09 -15.95
C THR A 115 -10.92 -2.14 -15.66
N ILE A 116 -11.11 -2.51 -14.39
CA ILE A 116 -12.18 -3.44 -14.00
C ILE A 116 -13.56 -2.87 -14.35
N ARG A 117 -13.82 -1.59 -14.01
CA ARG A 117 -15.08 -0.92 -14.36
C ARG A 117 -15.33 -0.93 -15.88
N TRP A 118 -14.30 -0.67 -16.68
CA TRP A 118 -14.39 -0.71 -18.14
C TRP A 118 -14.68 -2.11 -18.69
N GLN A 119 -14.21 -3.18 -18.03
CA GLN A 119 -14.44 -4.55 -18.47
C GLN A 119 -15.81 -5.11 -18.08
N ILE A 120 -16.44 -4.54 -17.04
CA ILE A 120 -17.75 -5.00 -16.52
C ILE A 120 -18.91 -4.17 -17.10
N GLY A 121 -18.68 -2.90 -17.46
CA GLY A 121 -19.64 -2.03 -18.16
C GLY A 121 -19.61 -2.20 -19.68
#